data_AF-A0A9P6L538-F1
#
_entry.id   AF-A0A9P6L538-F1
#
_cell.length_a   1.000
_cell.length_b   1.000
_cell.length_c   1.000
_cell.angle_alpha   90.00
_cell.angle_beta   90.00
_cell.angle_gamma   90.00
#
_symmetry.space_group_name_H-M   'P 1'
#
loop_
_entity.id
_entity.type
_entity.pdbx_description
1 polymer ?
#
loop_
_entity_poly.entity_id
_entity_poly.type
_entity_poly.pdbx_seq_one_letter_code
_entity_poly.pdbx_strand_id
1 'polypeptide(L)'
;MSRVRDIQPTHFDELGNATPTPHLAYPSRNNPTEVFKETPREVFARATQVLTGHGYIGSYYYRFNIPDTSPWCKCSVPGAPVLHTREHVLQECPRHSSHRHLIADVDDLLHDPTWSVDRLGEPKSHLPALVSFLSASGAFTKLDIPFALNLILPPPRPKKPP
;
A
#
# COMPACT_ATOMS: atom_id res chain seq x y z
N MET A 1 2.76 33.53 10.47
CA MET A 1 1.48 33.41 11.21
C MET A 1 0.54 32.53 10.40
N SER A 2 -0.06 31.55 11.08
CA SER A 2 -0.86 30.44 10.56
C SER A 2 -2.05 30.87 9.68
N ARG A 3 -2.44 30.01 8.73
CA ARG A 3 -3.86 29.72 8.45
C ARG A 3 -4.01 28.38 7.73
N VAL A 4 -4.52 27.44 8.53
CA VAL A 4 -5.13 26.14 8.26
C VAL A 4 -5.75 26.07 6.85
N ARG A 5 -5.38 25.05 6.07
CA ARG A 5 -6.17 24.65 4.89
C ARG A 5 -7.20 23.64 5.38
N ASP A 6 -8.46 24.04 5.30
CA ASP A 6 -9.62 23.25 5.67
C ASP A 6 -9.62 21.92 4.92
N ILE A 7 -9.45 20.83 5.67
CA ILE A 7 -9.76 19.49 5.22
C ILE A 7 -11.28 19.39 5.26
N GLN A 8 -11.94 19.35 4.10
CA GLN A 8 -13.39 19.13 4.04
C GLN A 8 -13.69 17.72 4.59
N PRO A 9 -14.56 17.58 5.62
CA PRO A 9 -14.97 16.28 6.12
C PRO A 9 -15.82 15.55 5.08
N THR A 10 -15.53 14.27 4.83
CA THR A 10 -16.27 13.43 3.87
C THR A 10 -17.51 12.76 4.47
N HIS A 11 -17.83 13.02 5.74
CA HIS A 11 -19.03 12.48 6.39
C HIS A 11 -19.46 13.36 7.57
N PHE A 12 -20.76 13.67 7.64
CA PHE A 12 -21.42 14.37 8.75
C PHE A 12 -22.40 13.40 9.41
N ASP A 13 -22.55 13.45 10.73
CA ASP A 13 -23.56 12.65 11.44
C ASP A 13 -24.97 13.25 11.27
N GLU A 14 -26.02 12.56 11.76
CA GLU A 14 -27.42 13.03 11.69
C GLU A 14 -27.67 14.37 12.42
N LEU A 15 -26.68 14.86 13.18
CA LEU A 15 -26.69 16.14 13.88
C LEU A 15 -25.80 17.21 13.21
N GLY A 16 -25.22 16.91 12.05
CA GLY A 16 -24.42 17.85 11.25
C GLY A 16 -23.01 18.12 11.80
N ASN A 17 -22.50 17.28 12.71
CA ASN A 17 -21.14 17.42 13.22
C ASN A 17 -20.14 16.70 12.32
N ALA A 18 -19.01 17.36 12.05
CA ALA A 18 -17.86 16.74 11.43
C ALA A 18 -17.27 15.71 12.40
N THR A 19 -17.52 14.42 12.15
CA THR A 19 -16.89 13.35 12.91
C THR A 19 -15.49 13.13 12.32
N PRO A 20 -14.40 13.25 13.10
CA PRO A 20 -13.11 12.76 12.65
C PRO A 20 -13.30 11.29 12.35
N THR A 21 -13.08 10.85 11.11
CA THR A 21 -12.88 9.43 10.85
C THR A 21 -11.79 8.99 11.82
N PRO A 22 -12.05 8.02 12.72
CA PRO A 22 -10.98 7.48 13.51
C PRO A 22 -10.02 6.89 12.50
N HIS A 23 -8.89 7.57 12.27
CA HIS A 23 -7.74 6.92 11.71
C HIS A 23 -7.50 5.76 12.67
N LEU A 24 -7.93 4.55 12.30
CA LEU A 24 -7.63 3.36 13.05
C LEU A 24 -6.14 3.17 12.86
N ALA A 25 -5.38 3.85 13.72
CA ALA A 25 -3.96 3.68 13.82
C ALA A 25 -3.75 2.18 14.02
N TYR A 26 -3.07 1.55 13.06
CA TYR A 26 -2.65 0.15 13.16
C TYR A 26 -2.19 -0.10 14.61
N PRO A 27 -2.84 -1.00 15.36
CA PRO A 27 -2.58 -1.13 16.79
C PRO A 27 -1.10 -1.45 16.98
N SER A 28 -0.39 -0.56 17.68
CA SER A 28 1.03 -0.73 17.94
C SER A 28 1.23 -1.96 18.82
N ARG A 29 1.51 -3.11 18.21
CA ARG A 29 1.92 -4.31 18.94
C ARG A 29 3.41 -4.19 19.23
N ASN A 30 3.79 -4.41 20.49
CA ASN A 30 5.19 -4.36 20.92
C ASN A 30 6.04 -5.52 20.37
N ASN A 31 5.42 -6.52 19.75
CA ASN A 31 6.08 -7.68 19.16
C ASN A 31 5.72 -7.82 17.68
N PRO A 32 6.70 -8.12 16.80
CA PRO A 32 6.42 -8.49 15.42
C PRO A 32 5.50 -9.71 15.37
N THR A 33 4.47 -9.68 14.54
CA THR A 33 3.66 -10.86 14.21
C THR A 33 4.54 -11.94 13.58
N GLU A 34 4.24 -13.23 13.80
CA GLU A 34 5.02 -14.36 13.24
C GLU A 34 5.26 -14.23 11.73
N VAL A 35 4.27 -13.72 11.00
CA VAL A 35 4.36 -13.38 9.56
C VAL A 35 5.65 -12.62 9.23
N PHE A 36 6.03 -11.67 10.07
CA PHE A 36 7.19 -10.82 9.84
C PHE A 36 8.54 -11.48 10.14
N LYS A 37 8.57 -12.60 10.85
CA LYS A 37 9.81 -13.35 11.07
C LYS A 37 10.25 -14.11 9.82
N GLU A 38 9.30 -14.54 9.00
CA GLU A 38 9.53 -15.36 7.81
C GLU A 38 9.44 -14.55 6.49
N THR A 39 8.84 -13.36 6.55
CA THR A 39 8.69 -12.47 5.39
C THR A 39 10.05 -11.91 4.94
N PRO A 40 10.40 -11.96 3.64
CA PRO A 40 11.59 -11.29 3.12
C PRO A 40 11.60 -9.81 3.50
N ARG A 41 12.77 -9.28 3.90
CA ARG A 41 12.92 -7.90 4.39
C ARG A 41 12.29 -6.85 3.47
N GLU A 42 12.41 -7.02 2.15
CA GLU A 42 11.83 -6.10 1.17
C GLU A 42 10.31 -6.06 1.25
N VAL A 43 9.66 -7.23 1.30
CA VAL A 43 8.21 -7.35 1.39
C VAL A 43 7.71 -6.83 2.74
N PHE A 44 8.44 -7.08 3.82
CA PHE A 44 8.15 -6.52 5.15
C PHE A 44 8.15 -4.99 5.13
N ALA A 45 9.22 -4.39 4.57
CA ALA A 45 9.34 -2.95 4.48
C ALA A 45 8.19 -2.37 3.65
N ARG A 46 7.87 -2.99 2.51
CA ARG A 46 6.78 -2.55 1.64
C ARG A 46 5.40 -2.67 2.31
N ALA A 47 5.15 -3.75 3.05
CA ALA A 47 3.92 -3.89 3.84
C ALA A 47 3.79 -2.76 4.88
N THR A 48 4.88 -2.43 5.57
CA THR A 48 4.91 -1.31 6.52
C THR A 48 4.64 0.03 5.81
N GLN A 49 5.24 0.26 4.64
CA GLN A 49 5.02 1.46 3.84
C GLN A 49 3.57 1.59 3.37
N VAL A 50 2.91 0.48 2.98
CA VAL A 50 1.49 0.45 2.62
C VAL A 50 0.62 0.80 3.83
N LEU A 51 0.81 0.12 4.95
CA LEU A 51 0.01 0.34 6.16
C LEU A 51 0.16 1.77 6.68
N THR A 52 1.37 2.34 6.62
CA THR A 52 1.63 3.71 7.08
C THR A 52 1.34 4.78 6.02
N GLY A 53 1.17 4.41 4.75
CA GLY A 53 1.04 5.36 3.64
C GLY A 53 2.33 6.11 3.30
N HIS A 54 3.50 5.59 3.67
CA HIS A 54 4.82 6.22 3.46
C HIS A 54 5.68 5.37 2.51
N GLY A 55 5.34 5.35 1.21
CA GLY A 55 6.01 4.49 0.23
C GLY A 55 5.97 5.02 -1.20
N TYR A 56 6.15 4.11 -2.16
CA TYR A 56 5.95 4.38 -3.59
C TYR A 56 4.44 4.52 -3.89
N ILE A 57 3.83 5.59 -3.38
CA ILE A 57 2.40 5.89 -3.46
C ILE A 57 2.26 7.31 -4.01
N GLY A 58 1.45 7.51 -5.04
CA GLY A 58 1.34 8.82 -5.68
C GLY A 58 0.62 9.86 -4.81
N SER A 59 -0.35 9.44 -4.00
CA SER A 59 -0.97 10.33 -3.01
C SER A 59 0.02 10.80 -1.95
N TYR A 60 1.02 9.98 -1.59
CA TYR A 60 2.12 10.39 -0.73
C TYR A 60 3.00 11.43 -1.42
N TYR A 61 3.41 11.19 -2.67
CA TYR A 61 4.19 12.15 -3.46
C TYR A 61 3.51 13.50 -3.62
N TYR A 62 2.21 13.47 -3.92
CA TYR A 62 1.38 14.66 -4.02
C TYR A 62 1.31 15.42 -2.68
N ARG A 63 1.01 14.72 -1.58
CA ARG A 63 0.86 15.32 -0.25
C ARG A 63 2.15 15.97 0.25
N PHE A 64 3.30 15.36 0.00
CA PHE A 64 4.60 15.83 0.48
C PHE A 64 5.42 16.61 -0.57
N ASN A 65 4.84 16.88 -1.74
CA ASN A 65 5.49 17.63 -2.82
C ASN A 65 6.88 17.07 -3.18
N ILE A 66 6.96 15.76 -3.39
CA ILE A 66 8.22 15.08 -3.73
C ILE A 66 8.59 15.38 -5.19
N PRO A 67 9.76 15.98 -5.48
CA PRO A 67 10.15 16.35 -6.84
C PRO A 67 10.37 15.11 -7.72
N ASP A 68 10.24 15.29 -9.04
CA ASP A 68 10.53 14.27 -10.07
C ASP A 68 9.74 12.96 -9.91
N THR A 69 8.59 13.01 -9.23
CA THR A 69 7.71 11.86 -9.05
C THR A 69 6.31 12.15 -9.59
N SER A 70 5.72 11.15 -10.25
CA SER A 70 4.33 11.23 -10.74
C SER A 70 3.36 10.79 -9.64
N PRO A 71 2.29 11.55 -9.34
CA PRO A 71 1.23 11.10 -8.45
C PRO A 71 0.28 10.10 -9.13
N TRP A 72 0.38 9.95 -10.46
CA TRP A 72 -0.54 9.14 -11.25
C TRP A 72 -0.11 7.67 -11.28
N CYS A 73 -1.10 6.77 -11.23
CA CYS A 73 -0.85 5.34 -11.34
C CYS A 73 -0.39 4.99 -12.75
N LYS A 74 0.45 3.96 -12.90
CA LYS A 74 0.89 3.44 -14.20
C LYS A 74 -0.25 2.83 -15.04
N CYS A 75 -1.42 2.60 -14.46
CA CYS A 75 -2.62 2.22 -15.21
C CYS A 75 -3.35 3.40 -15.86
N SER A 76 -2.93 4.65 -15.56
CA SER A 76 -3.54 5.84 -16.16
C SER A 76 -3.41 5.80 -17.67
N VAL A 77 -4.48 6.19 -18.36
CA VAL A 77 -4.50 6.35 -19.82
C VAL A 77 -4.70 7.82 -20.18
N PRO A 78 -4.30 8.26 -21.40
CA PRO A 78 -4.52 9.64 -21.83
C PRO A 78 -6.00 10.03 -21.68
N GLY A 79 -6.27 11.17 -21.02
CA GLY A 79 -7.62 11.67 -20.78
C GLY A 79 -8.35 11.07 -19.58
N ALA A 80 -7.80 10.03 -18.94
CA ALA A 80 -8.35 9.44 -17.71
C ALA A 80 -7.23 9.16 -16.69
N PRO A 81 -6.67 10.21 -16.06
CA PRO A 81 -5.65 10.05 -15.04
C PRO A 81 -6.24 9.42 -13.78
N VAL A 82 -5.56 8.41 -13.24
CA VAL A 82 -5.96 7.76 -11.99
C VAL A 82 -4.92 8.07 -10.93
N LEU A 83 -5.35 8.63 -9.80
CA LEU A 83 -4.45 8.90 -8.68
C LEU A 83 -3.93 7.58 -8.10
N HIS A 84 -2.63 7.48 -7.87
CA HIS A 84 -2.04 6.30 -7.26
C HIS A 84 -2.26 6.32 -5.74
N THR A 85 -3.39 5.78 -5.30
CA THR A 85 -3.74 5.56 -3.89
C THR A 85 -3.56 4.10 -3.49
N ARG A 86 -3.58 3.79 -2.19
CA ARG A 86 -3.45 2.41 -1.70
C ARG A 86 -4.70 1.62 -2.05
N GLU A 87 -5.84 2.26 -1.87
CA GLU A 87 -7.19 1.80 -2.16
C GLU A 87 -7.31 1.43 -3.63
N HIS A 88 -6.92 2.34 -4.54
CA HIS A 88 -6.91 2.04 -5.98
C HIS A 88 -6.05 0.82 -6.31
N VAL A 89 -4.81 0.76 -5.80
CA VAL A 89 -3.89 -0.36 -6.08
C VAL A 89 -4.45 -1.71 -5.63
N LEU A 90 -5.08 -1.73 -4.46
CA LEU A 90 -5.56 -2.96 -3.81
C LEU A 90 -6.94 -3.37 -4.35
N GLN A 91 -7.85 -2.44 -4.62
CA GLN A 91 -9.25 -2.72 -4.96
C GLN A 91 -9.52 -2.75 -6.48
N GLU A 92 -8.84 -1.90 -7.25
CA GLU A 92 -9.30 -1.54 -8.61
C GLU A 92 -8.23 -1.74 -9.68
N CYS A 93 -6.97 -1.46 -9.38
CA CYS A 93 -5.89 -1.31 -10.36
C CYS A 93 -5.77 -2.54 -11.26
N PRO A 94 -5.99 -2.41 -12.58
CA PRO A 94 -6.02 -3.55 -13.49
C PRO A 94 -4.67 -4.28 -13.57
N ARG A 95 -3.56 -3.56 -13.31
CA ARG A 95 -2.20 -4.13 -13.28
C ARG A 95 -2.01 -5.21 -12.21
N HIS A 96 -2.83 -5.20 -11.16
CA HIS A 96 -2.72 -6.13 -10.04
C HIS A 96 -3.94 -7.06 -9.91
N SER A 97 -4.85 -7.02 -10.89
CA SER A 97 -6.08 -7.81 -10.90
C SER A 97 -5.85 -9.31 -10.72
N SER A 98 -4.82 -9.87 -11.37
CA SER A 98 -4.50 -11.31 -11.31
C SER A 98 -4.14 -11.82 -9.92
N HIS A 99 -3.68 -10.93 -9.02
CA HIS A 99 -3.24 -11.29 -7.67
C HIS A 99 -4.22 -10.83 -6.58
N ARG A 100 -5.25 -10.06 -6.94
CA ARG A 100 -6.18 -9.43 -5.98
C ARG A 100 -6.96 -10.45 -5.15
N HIS A 101 -7.20 -11.64 -5.69
CA HIS A 101 -7.83 -12.75 -4.99
C HIS A 101 -7.14 -13.06 -3.65
N LEU A 102 -5.81 -12.88 -3.56
CA LEU A 102 -5.06 -13.13 -2.32
C LEU A 102 -5.55 -12.31 -1.13
N ILE A 103 -6.12 -11.12 -1.39
CA ILE A 103 -6.75 -10.27 -0.36
C ILE A 103 -8.26 -10.52 -0.30
N ALA A 104 -8.90 -10.64 -1.47
CA ALA A 104 -10.36 -10.84 -1.55
C ALA A 104 -10.81 -12.12 -0.84
N ASP A 105 -10.01 -13.18 -0.88
CA ASP A 105 -10.29 -14.47 -0.24
C ASP A 105 -10.32 -14.38 1.31
N VAL A 106 -9.80 -13.28 1.89
CA VAL A 106 -9.76 -13.09 3.34
C VAL A 106 -10.53 -11.86 3.84
N ASP A 107 -10.90 -10.92 2.95
CA ASP A 107 -11.69 -9.72 3.29
C ASP A 107 -12.82 -9.53 2.27
N ASP A 108 -14.01 -10.03 2.61
CA ASP A 108 -15.22 -9.94 1.78
C ASP A 108 -15.62 -8.50 1.45
N LEU A 109 -15.17 -7.53 2.25
CA LEU A 109 -15.43 -6.11 2.02
C LEU A 109 -14.42 -5.45 1.09
N LEU A 110 -13.42 -6.15 0.54
CA LEU A 110 -12.38 -5.54 -0.30
C LEU A 110 -12.95 -4.70 -1.45
N HIS A 111 -14.10 -5.09 -2.02
CA HIS A 111 -14.74 -4.37 -3.12
C HIS A 111 -15.80 -3.36 -2.68
N ASP A 112 -16.02 -3.22 -1.37
CA ASP A 112 -16.94 -2.24 -0.83
C ASP A 112 -16.33 -0.82 -0.95
N PRO A 113 -17.09 0.20 -1.39
CA PRO A 113 -16.61 1.59 -1.47
C PRO A 113 -16.18 2.18 -0.11
N THR A 114 -16.64 1.61 1.00
CA THR A 114 -16.29 2.02 2.36
C THR A 114 -15.05 1.31 2.91
N TRP A 115 -14.49 0.36 2.13
CA TRP A 115 -13.29 -0.36 2.52
C TRP A 115 -12.10 0.60 2.69
N SER A 116 -11.34 0.37 3.75
CA SER A 116 -10.12 1.11 4.04
C SER A 116 -8.97 0.13 4.23
N VAL A 117 -7.78 0.53 3.77
CA VAL A 117 -6.52 -0.19 3.97
C VAL A 117 -6.21 -0.45 5.46
N ASP A 118 -6.78 0.34 6.37
CA ASP A 118 -6.62 0.16 7.82
C ASP A 118 -7.13 -1.23 8.27
N ARG A 119 -8.13 -1.80 7.57
CA ARG A 119 -8.65 -3.15 7.80
C ARG A 119 -7.61 -4.24 7.61
N LEU A 120 -6.56 -3.99 6.82
CA LEU A 120 -5.49 -4.97 6.61
C LEU A 120 -4.61 -5.16 7.84
N GLY A 121 -4.70 -4.25 8.82
CA GLY A 121 -3.98 -4.31 10.07
C GLY A 121 -4.63 -5.12 11.19
N GLU A 122 -5.91 -5.47 11.04
CA GLU A 122 -6.74 -5.94 12.16
C GLU A 122 -6.78 -7.47 12.29
N PRO A 123 -7.24 -8.27 11.30
CA PRO A 123 -7.33 -9.72 11.43
C PRO A 123 -5.99 -10.43 11.21
N LYS A 124 -5.80 -11.58 11.88
CA LYS A 124 -4.61 -12.42 11.73
C LYS A 124 -4.35 -12.88 10.29
N SER A 125 -5.39 -12.98 9.46
CA SER A 125 -5.33 -13.44 8.07
C SER A 125 -5.00 -12.33 7.05
N HIS A 126 -5.34 -11.07 7.35
CA HIS A 126 -5.23 -9.98 6.37
C HIS A 126 -3.78 -9.55 6.11
N LEU A 127 -2.96 -9.48 7.16
CA LEU A 127 -1.55 -9.14 7.00
C LEU A 127 -0.77 -10.20 6.18
N PRO A 128 -0.91 -11.52 6.43
CA PRO A 128 -0.37 -12.55 5.53
C PRO A 128 -0.85 -12.39 4.08
N ALA A 129 -2.14 -12.13 3.87
CA ALA A 129 -2.71 -11.92 2.55
C ALA A 129 -2.10 -10.71 1.83
N LEU A 130 -1.93 -9.58 2.53
CA LEU A 130 -1.23 -8.40 2.02
C LEU A 130 0.22 -8.74 1.66
N VAL A 131 0.95 -9.44 2.53
CA VAL A 131 2.33 -9.86 2.26
C VAL A 131 2.41 -10.73 1.00
N SER A 132 1.52 -11.72 0.86
CA SER A 132 1.43 -12.58 -0.32
C SER A 132 1.11 -11.78 -1.59
N PHE A 133 0.12 -10.89 -1.52
CA PHE A 133 -0.23 -9.99 -2.62
C PHE A 133 0.94 -9.13 -3.05
N LEU A 134 1.63 -8.50 -2.11
CA LEU A 134 2.78 -7.64 -2.38
C LEU A 134 3.89 -8.46 -3.05
N SER A 135 4.21 -9.64 -2.50
CA SER A 135 5.24 -10.53 -3.03
C SER A 135 4.96 -10.93 -4.48
N ALA A 136 3.72 -11.34 -4.78
CA ALA A 136 3.33 -11.84 -6.10
C ALA A 136 3.12 -10.74 -7.14
N SER A 137 2.57 -9.60 -6.74
CA SER A 137 2.17 -8.52 -7.67
C SER A 137 3.27 -7.51 -7.94
N GLY A 138 4.22 -7.33 -7.02
CA GLY A 138 5.18 -6.23 -7.07
C GLY A 138 4.56 -4.84 -6.87
N ALA A 139 3.30 -4.75 -6.45
CA ALA A 139 2.62 -3.51 -6.14
C ALA A 139 3.43 -2.69 -5.11
N PHE A 140 3.39 -1.37 -5.23
CA PHE A 140 4.13 -0.41 -4.39
C PHE A 140 5.66 -0.54 -4.46
N THR A 141 6.17 -1.06 -5.58
CA THR A 141 7.57 -0.88 -5.97
C THR A 141 7.67 0.27 -6.98
N LYS A 142 8.86 0.82 -7.17
CA LYS A 142 9.07 1.85 -8.22
C LYS A 142 8.62 1.38 -9.60
N LEU A 143 8.75 0.08 -9.90
CA LEU A 143 8.52 -0.50 -11.21
C LEU A 143 7.18 -1.27 -11.34
N ASP A 144 6.45 -1.51 -10.25
CA ASP A 144 5.28 -2.39 -10.21
C ASP A 144 5.59 -3.80 -10.74
N ILE A 145 6.74 -4.34 -10.33
CA ILE A 145 7.17 -5.71 -10.63
C ILE A 145 7.71 -6.37 -9.35
N PRO A 146 7.53 -7.69 -9.18
CA PRO A 146 8.06 -8.40 -8.02
C PRO A 146 9.55 -8.19 -7.86
N PHE A 147 9.98 -8.02 -6.61
CA PHE A 147 11.38 -7.89 -6.29
C PHE A 147 12.10 -9.21 -6.61
N ALA A 148 13.08 -9.15 -7.52
CA ALA A 148 14.00 -10.26 -7.77
C ALA A 148 15.43 -9.80 -7.48
N LEU A 149 16.10 -10.47 -6.54
CA LEU A 149 17.51 -10.20 -6.17
C LEU A 149 18.43 -10.18 -7.40
N ASN A 150 18.14 -11.04 -8.38
CA ASN A 150 18.91 -11.22 -9.60
C ASN A 150 18.83 -10.00 -10.56
N LEU A 151 17.84 -9.12 -10.37
CA LEU A 151 17.67 -7.91 -11.20
C LEU A 151 18.42 -6.70 -10.63
N ILE A 152 18.91 -6.77 -9.39
CA ILE A 152 19.44 -5.61 -8.65
C ILE A 152 20.85 -5.84 -8.14
N LEU A 153 21.20 -7.08 -7.77
CA LEU A 153 22.57 -7.40 -7.39
C LEU A 153 23.38 -7.76 -8.65
N PRO A 154 24.61 -7.21 -8.82
CA PRO A 154 25.52 -7.74 -9.81
C PRO A 154 25.72 -9.24 -9.55
N PRO A 155 26.02 -10.05 -10.59
CA PRO A 155 26.25 -11.47 -10.43
C PRO A 155 27.27 -11.71 -9.30
N PRO A 156 27.09 -12.77 -8.50
CA PRO A 156 27.98 -13.06 -7.39
C PRO A 156 29.42 -13.08 -7.90
N ARG A 157 30.32 -12.39 -7.18
CA ARG A 157 31.73 -12.36 -7.53
C ARG A 157 32.23 -13.81 -7.66
N PRO A 158 32.90 -14.18 -8.76
CA PRO A 158 33.43 -15.53 -8.91
C PRO A 158 34.32 -15.85 -7.71
N LYS A 159 34.16 -17.06 -7.16
CA LYS A 159 35.04 -17.54 -6.09
C LYS A 159 36.47 -17.51 -6.61
N LYS A 160 37.41 -16.96 -5.83
CA LYS A 160 38.84 -17.07 -6.17
C LYS A 160 39.17 -18.56 -6.35
N PRO A 161 39.93 -18.93 -7.39
CA PRO A 161 40.44 -20.29 -7.52
C PRO A 161 41.24 -20.68 -6.26
N PRO A 162 41.28 -21.98 -5.91
CA PRO A 162 42.08 -22.47 -4.80
C PRO A 162 43.57 -22.13 -4.93
#